data_AF-W2P2T1-F1
#
_entry.id   AF-W2P2T1-F1
#
_cell.length_a   1.000
_cell.length_b   1.000
_cell.length_c   1.000
_cell.angle_alpha   90.00
_cell.angle_beta   90.00
_cell.angle_gamma   90.00
#
_symmetry.space_group_name_H-M   'P 1'
#
loop_
_entity.id
_entity.type
_entity.pdbx_description
1 polymer ?
#
loop_
_entity_poly.entity_id
_entity_poly.type
_entity_poly.pdbx_seq_one_letter_code
_entity_poly.pdbx_strand_id
1 'polypeptide(L)'
;MIEITKKHANISVIESEVRPAVADLKADVVTLEMTFTYHSEMSCSIHAEGSDYIDKVKAFYARFWVAIEDKEEESCKAACTASVKDSFTTNFAVTKEDIIAYRTPLGLKCDEVDAPVDFSTVVSWRALIQSVLANEVKGNLLNLVHLKHSYKLLSSRKYSAMFLPGGDI
;
A
#
# COMPACT_ATOMS: atom_id res chain seq x y z
N MET A 1 -13.16 12.20 2.26
CA MET A 1 -13.71 13.58 2.17
C MET A 1 -13.20 14.20 0.89
N ILE A 2 -14.05 14.88 0.12
CA ILE A 2 -13.63 15.53 -1.13
C ILE A 2 -13.81 17.04 -0.98
N GLU A 3 -12.74 17.78 -1.24
CA GLU A 3 -12.74 19.25 -1.26
C GLU A 3 -12.42 19.74 -2.66
N ILE A 4 -13.16 20.74 -3.14
CA ILE A 4 -12.97 21.34 -4.46
C ILE A 4 -12.77 22.83 -4.29
N THR A 5 -11.61 23.33 -4.71
CA THR A 5 -11.27 24.76 -4.65
C THR A 5 -11.00 25.28 -6.05
N LYS A 6 -11.59 26.42 -6.41
CA LYS A 6 -11.31 27.12 -7.67
C LYS A 6 -10.64 28.47 -7.38
N LYS A 7 -9.49 28.73 -8.01
CA LYS A 7 -8.79 30.02 -8.00
C LYS A 7 -8.47 30.42 -9.44
N HIS A 8 -9.18 31.43 -9.95
CA HIS A 8 -9.12 31.84 -11.37
C HIS A 8 -9.44 30.67 -12.32
N ALA A 9 -8.50 30.30 -13.19
CA ALA A 9 -8.62 29.16 -14.08
C ALA A 9 -8.26 27.82 -13.40
N ASN A 10 -7.54 27.84 -12.28
CA ASN A 10 -7.05 26.62 -11.65
C ASN A 10 -8.11 26.05 -10.70
N ILE A 11 -8.32 24.74 -10.79
CA ILE A 11 -9.20 23.95 -9.95
C ILE A 11 -8.33 22.90 -9.25
N SER A 12 -8.38 22.84 -7.92
CA SER A 12 -7.78 21.78 -7.12
C SER A 12 -8.89 20.93 -6.53
N VAL A 13 -8.78 19.62 -6.70
CA VAL A 13 -9.64 18.61 -6.09
C VAL A 13 -8.77 17.79 -5.14
N ILE A 14 -9.10 17.85 -3.86
CA ILE A 14 -8.39 17.10 -2.81
C ILE A 14 -9.31 15.98 -2.34
N GLU A 15 -8.84 14.75 -2.51
CA GLU A 15 -9.46 13.56 -1.94
C GLU A 15 -8.69 13.17 -0.67
N SER A 16 -9.38 13.12 0.45
CA SER A 16 -8.81 12.79 1.75
C SER A 16 -9.37 11.46 2.25
N GLU A 17 -8.50 10.50 2.51
CA GLU A 17 -8.87 9.17 2.98
C GLU A 17 -8.27 8.87 4.35
N VAL A 18 -9.06 8.19 5.20
CA VAL A 18 -8.61 7.77 6.52
C VAL A 18 -7.75 6.52 6.36
N ARG A 19 -6.47 6.63 6.73
CA ARG A 19 -5.61 5.48 6.95
C ARG A 19 -5.86 4.95 8.36
N PRO A 20 -6.41 3.73 8.53
CA PRO A 20 -6.61 3.16 9.85
C PRO A 20 -5.26 2.87 10.51
N ALA A 21 -5.25 2.80 11.83
CA ALA A 21 -4.09 2.31 12.56
C ALA A 21 -3.88 0.83 12.24
N VAL A 22 -2.63 0.44 12.00
CA VAL A 22 -2.16 -0.95 11.87
C VAL A 22 -1.01 -1.18 12.85
N ALA A 23 -0.50 -2.41 12.94
CA ALA A 23 0.48 -2.82 13.95
C ALA A 23 1.63 -1.82 14.14
N ASP A 24 2.19 -1.31 13.03
CA ASP A 24 3.38 -0.46 13.03
C ASP A 24 3.14 0.95 12.47
N LEU A 25 1.89 1.41 12.38
CA LEU A 25 1.56 2.71 11.79
C LEU A 25 0.29 3.29 12.41
N LYS A 26 0.37 4.53 12.91
CA LYS A 26 -0.75 5.25 13.50
C LYS A 26 -1.80 5.61 12.44
N ALA A 27 -3.04 5.76 12.91
CA ALA A 27 -4.12 6.29 12.10
C ALA A 27 -3.77 7.72 11.65
N ASP A 28 -4.09 8.05 10.41
CA ASP A 28 -3.85 9.37 9.82
C ASP A 28 -4.86 9.67 8.71
N VAL A 29 -4.90 10.92 8.24
CA VAL A 29 -5.62 11.32 7.03
C VAL A 29 -4.61 11.58 5.91
N VAL A 30 -4.73 10.82 4.84
CA VAL A 30 -3.86 10.90 3.67
C VAL A 30 -4.62 11.59 2.55
N THR A 31 -3.97 12.51 1.85
CA THR A 31 -4.61 13.31 0.80
C THR A 31 -3.98 13.07 -0.58
N LEU A 32 -4.83 12.97 -1.60
CA LEU A 32 -4.48 13.00 -3.01
C LEU A 32 -4.97 14.33 -3.59
N GLU A 33 -4.04 15.16 -4.04
CA GLU A 33 -4.38 16.40 -4.76
C GLU A 33 -4.36 16.18 -6.28
N MET A 34 -5.45 16.58 -6.93
CA MET A 34 -5.62 16.56 -8.37
C MET A 34 -5.84 17.98 -8.87
N THR A 35 -5.09 18.37 -9.89
CA THR A 35 -5.12 19.72 -10.47
C THR A 35 -5.77 19.70 -11.84
N PHE A 36 -6.66 20.65 -12.08
CA PHE A 36 -7.36 20.83 -13.35
C PHE A 36 -7.35 22.31 -13.74
N THR A 37 -7.41 22.58 -15.03
CA THR A 37 -7.50 23.94 -15.58
C THR A 37 -8.78 24.15 -16.34
N TYR A 38 -9.40 25.29 -16.06
CA TYR A 38 -10.64 25.75 -16.66
C TYR A 38 -10.35 26.65 -17.87
N HIS A 39 -10.81 26.20 -19.04
CA HIS A 39 -10.69 26.84 -20.34
C HIS A 39 -12.07 27.29 -20.82
N SER A 40 -12.43 28.56 -20.60
CA SER A 40 -13.76 29.08 -20.95
C SER A 40 -14.04 29.12 -22.46
N GLU A 41 -13.00 29.07 -23.26
CA GLU A 41 -13.02 29.08 -24.73
C GLU A 41 -13.35 27.70 -25.34
N MET A 42 -13.26 26.62 -24.56
CA MET A 42 -13.47 25.25 -25.03
C MET A 42 -14.83 24.70 -24.58
N SER A 43 -15.45 23.85 -25.40
CA SER A 43 -16.68 23.13 -25.04
C SER A 43 -16.47 22.11 -23.92
N CYS A 44 -15.32 21.42 -23.92
CA CYS A 44 -14.83 20.67 -22.77
C CYS A 44 -13.96 21.60 -21.94
N SER A 45 -14.58 22.34 -21.01
CA SER A 45 -13.91 23.47 -20.36
C SER A 45 -13.01 23.09 -19.19
N ILE A 46 -12.92 21.82 -18.76
CA ILE A 46 -12.07 21.39 -17.63
C ILE A 46 -11.10 20.31 -18.11
N HIS A 47 -9.80 20.56 -17.91
CA HIS A 47 -8.73 19.68 -18.37
C HIS A 47 -7.88 19.26 -17.18
N ALA A 48 -7.59 17.96 -17.06
CA ALA A 48 -6.64 17.50 -16.04
C ALA A 48 -5.24 17.99 -16.38
N GLU A 49 -4.53 18.54 -15.40
CA GLU A 49 -3.15 18.98 -15.57
C GLU A 49 -2.16 17.93 -15.07
N GLY A 50 -1.00 17.90 -15.72
CA GLY A 50 0.21 17.31 -15.18
C GLY A 50 0.50 15.89 -15.66
N SER A 51 1.70 15.72 -16.21
CA SER A 51 2.32 14.40 -16.36
C SER A 51 2.67 13.76 -15.00
N ASP A 52 2.57 14.52 -13.90
CA ASP A 52 2.92 14.12 -12.55
C ASP A 52 1.78 13.44 -11.79
N TYR A 53 0.56 13.38 -12.36
CA TYR A 53 -0.59 12.75 -11.71
C TYR A 53 -0.33 11.29 -11.31
N ILE A 54 0.36 10.53 -12.17
CA ILE A 54 0.74 9.14 -11.88
C ILE A 54 1.67 9.07 -10.67
N ASP A 55 2.62 10.00 -10.56
CA ASP A 55 3.56 10.05 -9.45
C ASP A 55 2.87 10.51 -8.15
N LYS A 56 1.89 11.43 -8.23
CA LYS A 56 1.04 11.82 -7.09
C LYS A 56 0.22 10.65 -6.56
N VAL A 57 -0.41 9.87 -7.46
CA VAL A 57 -1.15 8.66 -7.09
C VAL A 57 -0.23 7.63 -6.43
N LYS A 58 0.99 7.43 -6.95
CA LYS A 58 1.98 6.56 -6.31
C LYS A 58 2.36 7.03 -4.92
N ALA A 59 2.68 8.31 -4.75
CA ALA A 59 3.01 8.89 -3.46
C ALA A 59 1.87 8.73 -2.45
N PHE A 60 0.62 8.92 -2.91
CA PHE A 60 -0.58 8.68 -2.11
C PHE A 60 -0.64 7.23 -1.60
N TYR A 61 -0.55 6.24 -2.49
CA TYR A 61 -0.60 4.82 -2.09
C TYR A 61 0.61 4.37 -1.26
N ALA A 62 1.79 4.96 -1.48
CA ALA A 62 2.98 4.67 -0.68
C ALA A 62 2.73 4.95 0.81
N ARG A 63 1.97 6.01 1.12
CA ARG A 63 1.57 6.35 2.49
C ARG A 63 0.70 5.26 3.13
N PHE A 64 -0.08 4.51 2.36
CA PHE A 64 -0.89 3.40 2.91
C PHE A 64 -0.12 2.09 3.05
N TRP A 65 0.81 1.80 2.14
CA TRP A 65 1.37 0.46 2.01
C TRP A 65 2.79 0.28 2.53
N VAL A 66 3.60 1.35 2.54
CA VAL A 66 5.04 1.21 2.81
C VAL A 66 5.59 2.23 3.81
N ALA A 67 4.75 3.18 4.25
CA ALA A 67 5.07 4.13 5.30
C ALA A 67 5.58 3.43 6.56
N ILE A 68 6.64 3.97 7.14
CA ILE A 68 7.13 3.62 8.48
C ILE A 68 6.76 4.76 9.42
N GLU A 69 6.22 4.41 10.59
CA GLU A 69 6.01 5.35 11.67
C GLU A 69 7.27 6.21 11.92
N ASP A 70 7.07 7.51 12.12
CA ASP A 70 8.13 8.51 12.31
C ASP A 70 9.14 8.67 11.14
N LYS A 71 8.99 7.93 10.04
CA LYS A 71 9.84 8.00 8.83
C LYS A 71 9.02 7.90 7.53
N GLU A 72 7.81 8.43 7.56
CA GLU A 72 6.85 8.28 6.46
C GLU A 72 7.39 8.86 5.14
N GLU A 73 7.87 10.11 5.16
CA GLU A 73 8.40 10.78 3.97
C GLU A 73 9.57 10.01 3.36
N GLU A 74 10.55 9.61 4.19
CA GLU A 74 11.74 8.87 3.76
C GLU A 74 11.37 7.51 3.15
N SER A 75 10.55 6.73 3.85
CA SER A 75 10.15 5.38 3.42
C SER A 75 9.30 5.38 2.15
N CYS A 76 8.35 6.31 2.03
CA CYS A 76 7.53 6.45 0.83
C CYS A 76 8.38 6.90 -0.37
N LYS A 77 9.26 7.89 -0.16
CA LYS A 77 10.17 8.36 -1.21
C LYS A 77 11.11 7.25 -1.67
N ALA A 78 11.72 6.53 -0.73
CA ALA A 78 12.60 5.41 -1.03
C ALA A 78 11.91 4.38 -1.94
N ALA A 79 10.68 3.96 -1.60
CA ALA A 79 9.90 3.02 -2.41
C ALA A 79 9.59 3.54 -3.82
N CYS A 80 9.24 4.82 -3.96
CA CYS A 80 8.96 5.43 -5.27
C CYS A 80 10.20 5.66 -6.14
N THR A 81 11.39 5.74 -5.52
CA THR A 81 12.67 5.94 -6.23
C THR A 81 13.45 4.65 -6.47
N ALA A 82 13.07 3.56 -5.81
CA ALA A 82 13.71 2.25 -5.98
C ALA A 82 13.57 1.74 -7.42
N SER A 83 14.53 0.92 -7.84
CA SER A 83 14.49 0.24 -9.11
C SER A 83 13.71 -1.07 -9.00
N VAL A 84 13.00 -1.44 -10.07
CA VAL A 84 12.43 -2.79 -10.21
C VAL A 84 13.46 -3.93 -10.13
N LYS A 85 14.76 -3.61 -10.24
CA LYS A 85 15.87 -4.57 -10.09
C LYS A 85 16.36 -4.72 -8.66
N ASP A 86 15.92 -3.86 -7.75
CA ASP A 86 16.35 -3.90 -6.36
C ASP A 86 15.68 -5.08 -5.62
N SER A 87 16.33 -5.54 -4.57
CA SER A 87 15.73 -6.52 -3.66
C SER A 87 14.92 -5.79 -2.60
N PHE A 88 13.61 -6.03 -2.59
CA PHE A 88 12.71 -5.51 -1.55
C PHE A 88 12.63 -6.50 -0.40
N THR A 89 13.02 -6.04 0.79
CA THR A 89 13.00 -6.86 2.01
C THR A 89 12.24 -6.14 3.12
N THR A 90 11.69 -6.92 4.03
CA THR A 90 11.07 -6.44 5.27
C THR A 90 11.31 -7.50 6.32
N ASN A 91 11.46 -7.08 7.58
CA ASN A 91 11.57 -8.00 8.70
C ASN A 91 10.23 -7.98 9.43
N PHE A 92 9.69 -9.15 9.71
CA PHE A 92 8.43 -9.27 10.44
C PHE A 92 8.56 -10.37 11.50
N ALA A 93 8.47 -9.98 12.77
CA ALA A 93 8.46 -10.93 13.88
C ALA A 93 7.02 -11.34 14.19
N VAL A 94 6.66 -12.59 13.90
CA VAL A 94 5.28 -13.07 14.08
C VAL A 94 4.94 -13.18 15.57
N THR A 95 3.96 -12.42 16.03
CA THR A 95 3.44 -12.51 17.41
C THR A 95 2.19 -13.37 17.48
N LYS A 96 1.79 -13.76 18.70
CA LYS A 96 0.53 -14.47 18.92
C LYS A 96 -0.66 -13.57 18.62
N GLU A 97 -0.53 -12.29 18.93
CA GLU A 97 -1.52 -11.24 18.70
C GLU A 97 -1.79 -11.08 17.20
N ASP A 98 -0.76 -11.13 16.35
CA ASP A 98 -0.91 -11.07 14.89
C ASP A 98 -1.71 -12.26 14.36
N ILE A 99 -1.42 -13.46 14.86
CA ILE A 99 -2.13 -14.68 14.47
C ILE A 99 -3.62 -14.59 14.86
N ILE A 100 -3.92 -14.15 16.08
CA ILE A 100 -5.30 -13.97 16.54
C ILE A 100 -6.01 -12.90 15.70
N ALA A 101 -5.35 -11.77 15.46
CA ALA A 101 -5.89 -10.65 14.67
C ALA A 101 -6.18 -11.08 13.22
N TYR A 102 -5.36 -11.96 12.64
CA TYR A 102 -5.59 -12.51 11.30
C TYR A 102 -6.73 -13.52 11.25
N ARG A 103 -6.81 -14.41 12.25
CA ARG A 103 -7.80 -15.51 12.29
C ARG A 103 -9.22 -15.03 12.59
N THR A 104 -9.35 -14.00 13.44
CA THR A 104 -10.64 -13.44 13.87
C THR A 104 -11.55 -13.02 12.70
N PRO A 105 -11.13 -12.17 11.75
CA PRO A 105 -11.97 -11.76 10.63
C PRO A 105 -12.27 -12.91 9.64
N LEU A 106 -11.47 -13.98 9.65
CA LEU A 106 -11.70 -15.18 8.84
C LEU A 106 -12.66 -16.18 9.49
N GLY A 107 -13.14 -15.91 10.71
CA GLY A 107 -13.99 -16.83 11.46
C GLY A 107 -13.27 -18.12 11.91
N LEU A 108 -11.94 -18.10 11.92
CA LEU A 108 -11.13 -19.22 12.39
C LEU A 108 -11.03 -19.19 13.91
N LYS A 109 -10.85 -20.36 14.55
CA LYS A 109 -10.79 -20.43 16.01
C LYS A 109 -9.54 -19.73 16.56
N CYS A 110 -9.68 -18.93 17.61
CA CYS A 110 -8.61 -18.13 18.19
C CYS A 110 -7.72 -18.89 19.21
N ASP A 111 -8.07 -20.12 19.56
CA ASP A 111 -7.30 -20.98 20.46
C ASP A 111 -6.13 -21.69 19.77
N GLU A 112 -6.15 -21.78 18.44
CA GLU A 112 -5.03 -22.25 17.62
C GLU A 112 -3.91 -21.21 17.61
N VAL A 113 -2.69 -21.68 17.88
CA VAL A 113 -1.48 -20.85 18.01
C VAL A 113 -0.71 -20.71 16.70
N ASP A 114 -1.28 -21.18 15.60
CA ASP A 114 -0.64 -21.22 14.30
C ASP A 114 -1.42 -20.43 13.24
N ALA A 115 -0.71 -19.88 12.26
CA ALA A 115 -1.30 -19.18 11.14
C ALA A 115 -1.13 -19.98 9.83
N PRO A 116 -2.18 -20.02 9.00
CA PRO A 116 -2.14 -20.72 7.71
C PRO A 116 -1.15 -20.08 6.72
N VAL A 117 -0.83 -20.79 5.64
CA VAL A 117 0.18 -20.36 4.63
C VAL A 117 -0.11 -18.97 4.07
N ASP A 118 -1.37 -18.60 3.88
CA ASP A 118 -1.78 -17.31 3.33
C ASP A 118 -1.49 -16.13 4.27
N PHE A 119 -1.21 -16.38 5.55
CA PHE A 119 -0.60 -15.39 6.43
C PHE A 119 0.76 -14.89 5.91
N SER A 120 1.42 -15.66 5.04
CA SER A 120 2.65 -15.21 4.37
C SER A 120 2.46 -13.91 3.60
N THR A 121 1.24 -13.61 3.11
CA THR A 121 0.96 -12.33 2.46
C THR A 121 0.94 -11.18 3.43
N VAL A 122 0.46 -11.37 4.66
CA VAL A 122 0.49 -10.30 5.69
C VAL A 122 1.94 -9.94 5.99
N VAL A 123 2.76 -10.93 6.31
CA VAL A 123 4.17 -10.71 6.71
C VAL A 123 5.03 -10.14 5.58
N SER A 124 4.72 -10.47 4.31
CA SER A 124 5.51 -10.04 3.15
C SER A 124 4.91 -8.89 2.36
N TRP A 125 3.69 -8.42 2.69
CA TRP A 125 2.94 -7.46 1.88
C TRP A 125 3.79 -6.24 1.53
N ARG A 126 4.45 -5.67 2.54
CA ARG A 126 5.26 -4.46 2.39
C ARG A 126 6.44 -4.65 1.45
N ALA A 127 7.07 -5.82 1.42
CA ALA A 127 8.14 -6.11 0.47
C ALA A 127 7.58 -6.38 -0.93
N LEU A 128 6.48 -7.13 -1.03
CA LEU A 128 5.85 -7.47 -2.31
C LEU A 128 5.35 -6.23 -3.06
N ILE A 129 4.64 -5.34 -2.37
CA ILE A 129 3.97 -4.19 -2.99
C ILE A 129 4.93 -3.08 -3.42
N GLN A 130 6.13 -2.99 -2.82
CA GLN A 130 7.16 -2.00 -3.21
C GLN A 130 7.54 -2.12 -4.69
N SER A 131 7.54 -3.32 -5.25
CA SER A 131 7.82 -3.54 -6.68
C SER A 131 6.88 -2.78 -7.61
N VAL A 132 5.63 -2.54 -7.19
CA VAL A 132 4.62 -1.78 -7.94
C VAL A 132 4.82 -0.26 -7.80
N LEU A 133 5.48 0.18 -6.73
CA LEU A 133 5.80 1.59 -6.49
C LEU A 133 7.08 2.06 -7.20
N ALA A 134 7.98 1.13 -7.53
CA ALA A 134 9.28 1.37 -8.15
C ALA A 134 9.23 2.36 -9.33
N ASN A 135 10.30 3.13 -9.50
CA ASN A 135 10.33 4.30 -10.39
C ASN A 135 9.98 3.96 -11.85
N GLU A 136 10.45 2.83 -12.36
CA GLU A 136 10.23 2.40 -13.75
C GLU A 136 8.78 1.99 -14.03
N VAL A 137 7.98 1.70 -13.01
CA VAL A 137 6.56 1.33 -13.17
C VAL A 137 5.73 2.59 -13.38
N LYS A 138 5.34 2.96 -14.60
CA LYS A 138 4.57 4.19 -14.87
C LYS A 138 3.05 3.97 -14.97
N GLY A 139 2.51 2.98 -14.25
CA GLY A 139 1.07 2.70 -14.22
C GLY A 139 0.31 3.57 -13.22
N ASN A 140 -0.92 3.96 -13.56
CA ASN A 140 -1.83 4.60 -12.60
C ASN A 140 -2.38 3.55 -11.61
N LEU A 141 -2.01 3.66 -10.33
CA LEU A 141 -2.41 2.69 -9.31
C LEU A 141 -3.89 2.70 -8.96
N LEU A 142 -4.62 3.77 -9.26
CA LEU A 142 -6.09 3.78 -9.14
C LEU A 142 -6.75 2.77 -10.09
N ASN A 143 -6.04 2.37 -11.15
CA ASN A 143 -6.48 1.36 -12.11
C ASN A 143 -5.79 0.00 -11.88
N LEU A 144 -5.13 -0.20 -10.73
CA LEU A 144 -4.45 -1.46 -10.43
C LEU A 144 -5.47 -2.58 -10.24
N VAL A 145 -5.25 -3.69 -10.93
CA VAL A 145 -6.06 -4.91 -10.80
C VAL A 145 -5.16 -6.06 -10.35
N HIS A 146 -5.52 -6.68 -9.23
CA HIS A 146 -4.84 -7.89 -8.76
C HIS A 146 -5.38 -9.11 -9.51
N LEU A 147 -4.59 -9.67 -10.43
CA LEU A 147 -5.04 -10.72 -11.35
C LEU A 147 -5.01 -12.12 -10.75
N LYS A 148 -3.93 -12.46 -10.05
CA LYS A 148 -3.70 -13.81 -9.52
C LYS A 148 -2.74 -13.76 -8.35
N HIS A 149 -3.02 -14.62 -7.37
CA HIS A 149 -2.15 -14.89 -6.24
C HIS A 149 -2.01 -16.38 -5.99
N SER A 150 -0.83 -16.85 -5.59
CA SER A 150 -0.60 -18.25 -5.27
C SER A 150 0.63 -18.44 -4.39
N TYR A 151 0.59 -19.46 -3.54
CA TYR A 151 1.69 -19.84 -2.67
C TYR A 151 2.29 -21.18 -3.10
N LYS A 152 3.60 -21.32 -2.93
CA LYS A 152 4.29 -22.59 -3.13
C LYS A 152 5.22 -22.85 -1.95
N LEU A 153 4.93 -23.92 -1.20
CA LEU A 153 5.79 -24.38 -0.13
C LEU A 153 7.04 -25.03 -0.72
N LEU A 154 8.21 -24.52 -0.35
CA LEU A 154 9.51 -25.06 -0.76
C LEU A 154 9.95 -26.11 0.29
N SER A 155 9.61 -27.39 0.10
CA SER A 155 9.93 -28.42 1.10
C SER A 155 11.33 -29.01 0.94
N SER A 156 11.99 -29.29 2.07
CA SER A 156 12.70 -30.57 2.27
C SER A 156 12.36 -31.29 3.58
N ARG A 157 11.60 -30.68 4.51
CA ARG A 157 11.17 -31.34 5.74
C ARG A 157 9.67 -31.16 5.97
N LYS A 158 9.03 -32.23 6.44
CA LYS A 158 7.61 -32.33 6.83
C LYS A 158 7.32 -31.55 8.13
N TYR A 159 7.72 -30.29 8.22
CA TYR A 159 7.25 -29.40 9.28
C TYR A 159 6.01 -28.67 8.79
N SER A 160 5.05 -28.43 9.70
CA SER A 160 3.71 -27.94 9.39
C SER A 160 3.74 -26.75 8.44
N ALA A 161 2.77 -26.69 7.53
CA ALA A 161 2.59 -25.60 6.57
C ALA A 161 2.11 -24.30 7.24
N MET A 162 2.54 -24.03 8.47
CA MET A 162 1.94 -23.04 9.35
C MET A 162 3.01 -22.19 10.00
N PHE A 163 2.71 -20.90 10.14
CA PHE A 163 3.53 -19.95 10.87
C PHE A 163 3.28 -20.07 12.37
N LEU A 164 4.34 -19.95 13.16
CA LEU A 164 4.30 -20.04 14.62
C LEU A 164 4.79 -18.72 15.23
N PRO A 165 4.30 -18.35 16.43
CA PRO A 165 4.82 -17.21 17.18
C PRO A 165 6.32 -17.32 17.41
N GLY A 166 7.03 -16.20 17.30
CA GLY A 166 8.49 -16.13 17.40
C GLY A 166 9.23 -16.67 16.18
N GLY A 167 8.52 -16.95 15.08
CA GLY A 167 9.15 -17.16 13.79
C GLY A 167 9.65 -15.82 13.24
N ASP A 168 10.96 -15.74 13.00
CA ASP A 168 11.58 -14.61 12.32
C ASP A 168 11.56 -14.83 10.81
N ILE A 169 11.08 -13.83 10.06
CA ILE A 169 10.99 -13.82 8.60
C ILE A 169 11.58 -12.52 8.06
#